data_AF-A0A7J4PJE2-F1
#
_entry.id   AF-A0A7J4PJE2-F1
#
_cell.length_a   1.000
_cell.length_b   1.000
_cell.length_c   1.000
_cell.angle_alpha   90.00
_cell.angle_beta   90.00
_cell.angle_gamma   90.00
#
_symmetry.space_group_name_H-M   'P 1'
#
loop_
_entity.id
_entity.type
_entity.pdbx_description
1 polymer ?
#
loop_
_entity_poly.entity_id
_entity_poly.type
_entity_poly.pdbx_seq_one_letter_code
_entity_poly.pdbx_strand_id
1 'polypeptide(L)'
;MSSGKKVQELENWCRQLIKDFREEYGKLDELEKSQIPNTLDYGYPCQIEFFWVDEPVEYQLFVTLHDPDRKDEEIVINGPYKGYEFINKIIEIMNEPRWNKKAGYKVDEVFSNFDSDVGDQENKYSDAFIPQISNFMHCLRMDTTVDLKIGEIGGQVMGDCDWCTNIKGNICELKNPDSLVSESIEIAKQQASQIRNKKDSKIPQNNVVKEEREYPEIIGTYYYPTIRIGDQLELSFKEKLINSIGSPIYLPKIDSEFTLDGKFGFFDTFGFIGIETKSKKEAIDLLNTIFGVSLIFGFESLSVRESELVCMKMNSELKSLGGFTWYSSDSKRPTPYTSHSSRKTAIPLESMRKILDIAEIVTYDRDLNDSLLFLLESYTHLHDYEYSSSFIFSWFIVEKYISQLFEDMLSEKEVSNKRREKYENHDKWSSDTKIEVLNFCGKISHKKYPLIAKYNKMRNNFVHQGRKIDEKESKSLFELSKRIIIDQTKLLTSTPP
;
A
#
# COMPACT_ATOMS: atom_id res chain seq x y z
N MET A 1 20.16 31.88 24.62
CA MET A 1 19.81 32.94 23.64
C MET A 1 18.30 32.91 23.46
N SER A 2 17.62 34.03 23.19
CA SER A 2 16.21 33.94 22.74
C SER A 2 16.17 33.34 21.33
N SER A 3 15.15 32.55 21.01
CA SER A 3 14.96 31.93 19.69
C SER A 3 15.07 32.96 18.55
N GLY A 4 14.39 34.10 18.70
CA GLY A 4 14.44 35.19 17.72
C GLY A 4 15.84 35.76 17.44
N LYS A 5 16.78 35.71 18.41
CA LYS A 5 18.17 36.14 18.14
C LYS A 5 18.91 35.13 17.25
N LYS A 6 18.76 33.82 17.53
CA LYS A 6 19.33 32.77 16.67
C LYS A 6 18.73 32.80 15.25
N VAL A 7 17.42 33.03 15.12
CA VAL A 7 16.75 33.19 13.80
C VAL A 7 17.35 34.35 13.00
N GLN A 8 17.54 35.52 13.63
CA GLN A 8 18.14 36.69 12.97
C GLN A 8 19.62 36.46 12.61
N GLU A 9 20.36 35.73 13.44
CA GLU A 9 21.74 35.33 13.18
C GLU A 9 21.83 34.39 11.97
N LEU A 10 20.93 33.41 11.88
CA LEU A 10 20.80 32.51 10.74
C LEU A 10 20.41 33.24 9.44
N GLU A 11 19.48 34.19 9.49
CA GLU A 11 19.11 34.99 8.31
C GLU A 11 20.31 35.80 7.79
N ASN A 12 21.02 36.50 8.68
CA ASN A 12 22.22 37.27 8.31
C ASN A 12 23.32 36.37 7.73
N TRP A 13 23.53 35.19 8.32
CA TRP A 13 24.48 34.18 7.85
C TRP A 13 24.14 33.73 6.42
N CYS A 14 22.85 33.49 6.12
CA CYS A 14 22.39 33.10 4.78
C CYS A 14 22.60 34.22 3.74
N ARG A 15 22.31 35.48 4.10
CA ARG A 15 22.55 36.64 3.20
C ARG A 15 24.04 36.80 2.87
N GLN A 16 24.90 36.62 3.86
CA GLN A 16 26.35 36.68 3.69
C GLN A 16 26.84 35.54 2.79
N LEU A 17 26.39 34.30 3.02
CA LEU A 17 26.69 33.13 2.19
C LEU A 17 26.35 33.35 0.70
N ILE A 18 25.12 33.79 0.39
CA ILE A 18 24.70 34.03 -1.00
C ILE A 18 25.59 35.10 -1.67
N LYS A 19 25.85 36.20 -0.96
CA LYS A 19 26.65 37.31 -1.48
C LYS A 19 28.08 36.87 -1.79
N ASP A 20 28.75 36.21 -0.84
CA ASP A 20 30.15 35.83 -0.98
C ASP A 20 30.33 34.73 -2.02
N PHE A 21 29.38 33.78 -2.10
CA PHE A 21 29.33 32.80 -3.18
C PHE A 21 29.26 33.47 -4.55
N ARG A 22 28.34 34.43 -4.74
CA ARG A 22 28.16 35.14 -6.01
C ARG A 22 29.42 35.93 -6.41
N GLU A 23 30.15 36.49 -5.44
CA GLU A 23 31.43 37.16 -5.71
C GLU A 23 32.50 36.19 -6.21
N GLU A 24 32.69 35.04 -5.55
CA GLU A 24 33.70 34.04 -5.96
C GLU A 24 33.30 33.26 -7.22
N TYR A 25 32.03 32.90 -7.38
CA TYR A 25 31.49 32.23 -8.57
C TYR A 25 31.72 33.05 -9.85
N GLY A 26 31.63 34.39 -9.74
CA GLY A 26 31.96 35.31 -10.83
C GLY A 26 33.41 35.24 -11.33
N LYS A 27 34.31 34.59 -10.57
CA LYS A 27 35.75 34.43 -10.89
C LYS A 27 36.07 33.07 -11.55
N LEU A 28 35.10 32.15 -11.64
CA LEU A 28 35.25 30.83 -12.25
C LEU A 28 35.16 30.86 -13.79
N ASP A 29 35.80 29.89 -14.45
CA ASP A 29 35.55 29.61 -15.87
C ASP A 29 34.28 28.75 -16.10
N GLU A 30 33.82 28.64 -17.34
CA GLU A 30 32.56 27.92 -17.66
C GLU A 30 32.63 26.41 -17.37
N LEU A 31 33.81 25.79 -17.43
CA LEU A 31 33.97 24.39 -17.04
C LEU A 31 33.88 24.28 -15.52
N GLU A 32 34.61 25.11 -14.78
CA GLU A 32 34.55 25.15 -13.31
C GLU A 32 33.12 25.44 -12.80
N LYS A 33 32.39 26.40 -13.40
CA LYS A 33 30.98 26.67 -13.08
C LYS A 33 30.09 25.45 -13.30
N SER A 34 30.29 24.73 -14.41
CA SER A 34 29.54 23.48 -14.69
C SER A 34 29.89 22.31 -13.75
N GLN A 35 30.93 22.46 -12.92
CA GLN A 35 31.31 21.52 -11.85
C GLN A 35 30.95 22.02 -10.45
N ILE A 36 30.23 23.14 -10.32
CA ILE A 36 29.64 23.51 -9.03
C ILE A 36 28.56 22.47 -8.71
N PRO A 37 28.66 21.75 -7.58
CA PRO A 37 27.65 20.79 -7.21
C PRO A 37 26.38 21.53 -6.78
N ASN A 38 25.21 21.01 -7.15
CA ASN A 38 23.90 21.52 -6.70
C ASN A 38 23.82 21.71 -5.18
N THR A 39 24.63 20.96 -4.43
CA THR A 39 24.76 21.06 -2.97
C THR A 39 25.20 22.43 -2.46
N LEU A 40 25.81 23.25 -3.32
CA LEU A 40 26.47 24.51 -2.97
C LEU A 40 26.27 25.59 -4.06
N ASP A 41 25.27 25.45 -4.93
CA ASP A 41 24.90 26.52 -5.87
C ASP A 41 24.01 27.55 -5.16
N TYR A 42 24.48 28.79 -5.08
CA TYR A 42 23.73 29.96 -4.59
C TYR A 42 23.64 31.04 -5.68
N GLY A 43 23.52 30.59 -6.93
CA GLY A 43 23.37 31.38 -8.15
C GLY A 43 22.06 32.20 -8.19
N TYR A 44 21.61 32.59 -9.39
CA TYR A 44 20.40 33.41 -9.56
C TYR A 44 19.31 32.64 -10.33
N PRO A 45 18.04 32.67 -9.88
CA PRO A 45 17.56 33.16 -8.57
C PRO A 45 17.88 32.14 -7.47
N CYS A 46 18.12 32.58 -6.23
CA CYS A 46 18.33 31.69 -5.09
C CYS A 46 17.40 32.06 -3.93
N GLN A 47 16.71 31.06 -3.38
CA GLN A 47 16.00 31.15 -2.11
C GLN A 47 16.54 30.09 -1.14
N ILE A 48 16.55 30.45 0.14
CA ILE A 48 16.99 29.56 1.22
C ILE A 48 15.82 29.31 2.18
N GLU A 49 15.54 28.05 2.47
CA GLU A 49 14.49 27.67 3.42
C GLU A 49 15.05 26.70 4.47
N PHE A 50 14.75 26.95 5.74
CA PHE A 50 15.16 26.10 6.85
C PHE A 50 13.94 25.47 7.50
N PHE A 51 14.03 24.19 7.87
CA PHE A 51 13.14 23.56 8.84
C PHE A 51 13.97 23.16 10.05
N TRP A 52 13.69 23.75 11.20
CA TRP A 52 14.61 23.71 12.34
C TRP A 52 13.92 23.15 13.59
N VAL A 53 14.54 22.14 14.19
CA VAL A 53 14.21 21.58 15.50
C VAL A 53 15.26 22.03 16.51
N ASP A 54 14.88 22.50 17.69
CA ASP A 54 15.82 22.84 18.79
C ASP A 54 15.83 21.83 19.94
N GLU A 55 14.69 21.23 20.27
CA GLU A 55 14.52 20.24 21.34
C GLU A 55 14.04 18.87 20.79
N PRO A 56 14.53 17.71 21.29
CA PRO A 56 15.50 17.55 22.37
C PRO A 56 16.96 17.70 21.92
N VAL A 57 17.20 17.71 20.61
CA VAL A 57 18.50 17.92 19.98
C VAL A 57 18.31 18.89 18.82
N GLU A 58 19.26 19.79 18.64
CA GLU A 58 19.21 20.78 17.57
C GLU A 58 19.49 20.12 16.21
N TYR A 59 18.57 20.27 15.26
CA TYR A 59 18.64 19.72 13.91
C TYR A 59 18.08 20.71 12.90
N GLN A 60 18.75 20.89 11.77
CA GLN A 60 18.34 21.78 10.69
C GLN A 60 18.25 21.02 9.37
N LEU A 61 17.12 21.15 8.68
CA LEU A 61 16.96 20.82 7.28
C LEU A 61 17.20 22.10 6.49
N PHE A 62 18.37 22.22 5.85
CA PHE A 62 18.76 23.37 5.04
C PHE A 62 18.42 23.11 3.58
N VAL A 63 17.71 24.03 2.96
CA VAL A 63 17.15 23.89 1.62
C VAL A 63 17.57 25.08 0.76
N THR A 64 18.06 24.80 -0.45
CA THR A 64 18.33 25.80 -1.49
C THR A 64 17.40 25.53 -2.66
N LEU A 65 16.74 26.59 -3.15
CA LEU A 65 15.80 26.57 -4.26
C LEU A 65 16.16 27.63 -5.30
N HIS A 66 15.84 27.34 -6.56
CA HIS A 66 15.99 28.25 -7.69
C HIS A 66 14.63 28.53 -8.38
N ASP A 67 13.58 28.83 -7.62
CA ASP A 67 12.22 29.10 -8.15
C ASP A 67 12.16 30.52 -8.75
N PRO A 68 11.89 30.67 -10.07
CA PRO A 68 11.80 31.98 -10.73
C PRO A 68 10.53 32.78 -10.37
N ASP A 69 9.51 32.16 -9.78
CA ASP A 69 8.32 32.86 -9.25
C ASP A 69 8.58 33.47 -7.87
N ARG A 70 9.62 33.02 -7.16
CA ARG A 70 9.99 33.51 -5.82
C ARG A 70 10.99 34.66 -5.92
N LYS A 71 11.01 35.51 -4.90
CA LYS A 71 11.96 36.63 -4.84
C LYS A 71 13.38 36.10 -4.64
N ASP A 72 14.35 36.63 -5.38
CA ASP A 72 15.76 36.39 -5.13
C ASP A 72 16.17 36.85 -3.71
N GLU A 73 17.06 36.08 -3.07
CA GLU A 73 17.49 36.27 -1.66
C GLU A 73 16.34 36.24 -0.64
N GLU A 74 15.24 35.53 -0.97
CA GLU A 74 14.22 35.16 0.00
C GLU A 74 14.78 34.09 0.96
N ILE A 75 14.67 34.36 2.26
CA ILE A 75 15.11 33.46 3.32
C ILE A 75 13.91 33.20 4.22
N VAL A 76 13.54 31.93 4.39
CA VAL A 76 12.41 31.48 5.21
C VAL A 76 12.92 30.52 6.28
N ILE A 77 12.65 30.81 7.55
CA ILE A 77 13.09 29.98 8.68
C ILE A 77 11.85 29.42 9.38
N ASN A 78 11.52 28.16 9.07
CA ASN A 78 10.44 27.41 9.69
C ASN A 78 10.95 26.78 11.00
N GLY A 79 10.92 27.56 12.09
CA GLY A 79 11.31 27.12 13.42
C GLY A 79 11.95 28.23 14.27
N PRO A 80 12.66 27.88 15.36
CA PRO A 80 12.82 26.51 15.84
C PRO A 80 11.50 25.91 16.37
N TYR A 81 11.31 24.62 16.14
CA TYR A 81 10.20 23.82 16.66
C TYR A 81 10.72 22.78 17.65
N LYS A 82 9.85 22.36 18.57
CA LYS A 82 10.12 21.16 19.36
C LYS A 82 9.89 19.91 18.50
N GLY A 83 10.66 18.86 18.71
CA GLY A 83 10.63 17.66 17.86
C GLY A 83 9.25 16.96 17.80
N TYR A 84 8.43 17.10 18.83
CA TYR A 84 7.04 16.58 18.83
C TYR A 84 6.06 17.46 18.03
N GLU A 85 6.41 18.71 17.72
CA GLU A 85 5.62 19.67 16.93
C GLU A 85 6.00 19.61 15.45
N PHE A 86 7.27 19.30 15.16
CA PHE A 86 7.89 19.34 13.84
C PHE A 86 7.09 18.64 12.74
N ILE A 87 6.62 17.40 12.97
CA ILE A 87 5.85 16.64 11.97
C ILE A 87 4.55 17.34 11.59
N ASN A 88 3.81 17.90 12.57
CA ASN A 88 2.57 18.59 12.26
C ASN A 88 2.86 19.91 11.52
N LYS A 89 3.89 20.65 11.93
CA LYS A 89 4.31 21.90 11.29
C LYS A 89 4.79 21.69 9.85
N ILE A 90 5.59 20.65 9.59
CA ILE A 90 6.06 20.38 8.23
C ILE A 90 4.94 19.87 7.32
N ILE A 91 3.95 19.14 7.85
CA ILE A 91 2.74 18.78 7.09
C ILE A 91 1.89 20.02 6.79
N GLU A 92 1.72 20.95 7.74
CA GLU A 92 1.05 22.23 7.48
C GLU A 92 1.75 23.01 6.35
N ILE A 93 3.08 23.18 6.44
CA ILE A 93 3.87 23.90 5.45
C ILE A 93 3.82 23.22 4.09
N MET A 94 4.02 21.90 4.00
CA MET A 94 4.02 21.17 2.72
C MET A 94 2.65 21.14 2.01
N ASN A 95 1.58 21.55 2.69
CA ASN A 95 0.27 21.78 2.08
C ASN A 95 0.08 23.22 1.55
N GLU A 96 1.02 24.13 1.78
CA GLU A 96 0.96 25.50 1.23
C GLU A 96 1.07 25.49 -0.31
N PRO A 97 0.43 26.46 -1.01
CA PRO A 97 0.41 26.48 -2.47
C PRO A 97 1.79 26.47 -3.14
N ARG A 98 2.84 27.01 -2.50
CA ARG A 98 4.20 27.02 -3.06
C ARG A 98 4.79 25.61 -3.22
N TRP A 99 4.44 24.68 -2.33
CA TRP A 99 4.94 23.30 -2.34
C TRP A 99 4.02 22.33 -3.09
N ASN A 100 2.74 22.67 -3.18
CA ASN A 100 1.76 21.94 -3.99
C ASN A 100 1.82 22.28 -5.50
N LYS A 101 2.72 23.17 -5.94
CA LYS A 101 3.03 23.37 -7.36
C LYS A 101 3.60 22.08 -7.97
N LYS A 102 3.30 21.85 -9.26
CA LYS A 102 3.94 20.83 -10.07
C LYS A 102 5.45 21.07 -10.15
N ALA A 103 6.22 20.04 -9.85
CA ALA A 103 7.67 19.98 -10.00
C ALA A 103 8.08 20.02 -11.48
N GLY A 104 9.16 20.75 -11.78
CA GLY A 104 9.76 20.79 -13.12
C GLY A 104 10.57 19.52 -13.49
N TYR A 105 11.01 18.77 -12.48
CA TYR A 105 11.86 17.58 -12.65
C TYR A 105 11.05 16.32 -12.99
N LYS A 106 11.70 15.37 -13.68
CA LYS A 106 11.17 14.00 -13.86
C LYS A 106 11.69 13.10 -12.75
N VAL A 107 10.78 12.42 -12.06
CA VAL A 107 11.08 11.53 -10.92
C VAL A 107 11.94 10.31 -11.30
N ASP A 108 11.89 9.89 -12.57
CA ASP A 108 12.57 8.70 -13.11
C ASP A 108 14.09 8.64 -12.82
N GLU A 109 14.77 9.79 -12.68
CA GLU A 109 16.23 9.84 -12.49
C GLU A 109 16.67 9.86 -11.01
N VAL A 110 15.82 10.33 -10.10
CA VAL A 110 16.18 10.53 -8.67
C VAL A 110 15.53 9.50 -7.75
N PHE A 111 14.40 8.90 -8.16
CA PHE A 111 13.58 8.05 -7.29
C PHE A 111 13.11 6.77 -7.99
N SER A 112 14.05 5.95 -8.47
CA SER A 112 13.78 4.65 -9.14
C SER A 112 13.02 3.59 -8.31
N ASN A 113 12.61 3.92 -7.08
CA ASN A 113 11.76 3.09 -6.21
C ASN A 113 10.30 3.57 -6.11
N PHE A 114 9.96 4.75 -6.66
CA PHE A 114 8.59 5.25 -6.77
C PHE A 114 8.19 5.22 -8.24
N ASP A 115 7.43 4.19 -8.62
CA ASP A 115 7.06 3.92 -10.01
C ASP A 115 6.28 5.09 -10.62
N SER A 116 6.73 5.58 -11.78
CA SER A 116 6.07 6.66 -12.53
C SER A 116 4.76 6.23 -13.23
N ASP A 117 4.35 4.97 -13.03
CA ASP A 117 3.17 4.34 -13.65
C ASP A 117 1.89 4.46 -12.80
N VAL A 118 1.89 5.19 -11.68
CA VAL A 118 0.70 5.50 -10.83
C VAL A 118 -0.15 6.63 -11.44
N GLY A 119 -0.38 6.55 -12.76
CA GLY A 119 -1.08 7.56 -13.56
C GLY A 119 -0.33 8.89 -13.69
N ASP A 120 -0.95 9.87 -14.36
CA ASP A 120 -0.45 11.25 -14.47
C ASP A 120 -0.54 12.02 -13.13
N GLN A 121 -0.08 11.44 -12.02
CA GLN A 121 0.07 12.18 -10.77
C GLN A 121 1.16 13.24 -10.97
N GLU A 122 0.73 14.50 -11.01
CA GLU A 122 1.63 15.63 -11.12
C GLU A 122 2.50 15.70 -9.87
N ASN A 123 3.75 15.26 -9.98
CA ASN A 123 4.74 15.33 -8.90
C ASN A 123 4.76 16.74 -8.33
N LYS A 124 4.65 16.88 -7.01
CA LYS A 124 4.65 18.18 -6.33
C LYS A 124 6.03 18.48 -5.77
N TYR A 125 6.38 19.75 -5.64
CA TYR A 125 7.62 20.13 -4.95
C TYR A 125 7.73 19.56 -3.53
N SER A 126 6.60 19.44 -2.82
CA SER A 126 6.53 18.76 -1.51
C SER A 126 6.99 17.31 -1.56
N ASP A 127 6.88 16.62 -2.70
CA ASP A 127 7.24 15.21 -2.81
C ASP A 127 8.76 14.99 -2.78
N ALA A 128 9.56 15.94 -3.26
CA ALA A 128 11.03 15.88 -3.14
C ALA A 128 11.52 15.79 -1.68
N PHE A 129 10.75 16.36 -0.74
CA PHE A 129 11.10 16.39 0.67
C PHE A 129 10.82 15.08 1.41
N ILE A 130 9.99 14.20 0.86
CA ILE A 130 9.56 12.95 1.53
C ILE A 130 10.77 12.13 2.04
N PRO A 131 11.75 11.75 1.20
CA PRO A 131 12.90 10.97 1.66
C PRO A 131 13.86 11.77 2.55
N GLN A 132 13.97 13.08 2.37
CA GLN A 132 14.83 13.91 3.24
C GLN A 132 14.24 14.07 4.64
N ILE A 133 12.95 14.36 4.77
CA ILE A 133 12.27 14.40 6.06
C ILE A 133 12.18 13.00 6.66
N SER A 134 12.02 11.95 5.84
CA SER A 134 12.12 10.56 6.31
C SER A 134 13.47 10.27 6.96
N ASN A 135 14.57 10.61 6.27
CA ASN A 135 15.93 10.49 6.79
C ASN A 135 16.17 11.36 8.03
N PHE A 136 15.74 12.63 8.01
CA PHE A 136 15.76 13.54 9.15
C PHE A 136 15.11 12.92 10.39
N MET A 137 13.91 12.36 10.23
CA MET A 137 13.16 11.70 11.29
C MET A 137 13.80 10.39 11.74
N HIS A 138 14.44 9.64 10.83
CA HIS A 138 15.24 8.48 11.18
C HIS A 138 16.45 8.89 12.05
N CYS A 139 17.21 9.91 11.64
CA CYS A 139 18.32 10.45 12.41
C CYS A 139 17.87 10.93 13.80
N LEU A 140 16.82 11.76 13.88
CA LEU A 140 16.27 12.27 15.14
C LEU A 140 15.84 11.14 16.10
N ARG A 141 15.32 10.03 15.57
CA ARG A 141 15.01 8.81 16.36
C ARG A 141 16.28 8.09 16.80
N MET A 142 17.22 7.84 15.88
CA MET A 142 18.46 7.12 16.18
C MET A 142 19.34 7.87 17.19
N ASP A 143 19.33 9.20 17.18
CA ASP A 143 20.19 10.03 18.05
C ASP A 143 19.87 9.87 19.55
N THR A 144 18.68 9.37 19.89
CA THR A 144 18.33 8.97 21.26
C THR A 144 19.08 7.71 21.75
N THR A 145 19.75 6.99 20.84
CA THR A 145 20.43 5.71 21.10
C THR A 145 21.88 5.64 20.58
N VAL A 146 22.22 6.47 19.59
CA VAL A 146 23.54 6.54 18.94
C VAL A 146 23.93 8.01 18.86
N ASP A 147 24.99 8.44 19.56
CA ASP A 147 25.45 9.84 19.47
C ASP A 147 26.01 10.14 18.07
N LEU A 148 25.16 10.72 17.21
CA LEU A 148 25.55 11.13 15.87
C LEU A 148 26.50 12.34 15.96
N LYS A 149 27.50 12.42 15.07
CA LYS A 149 28.39 13.60 15.07
C LYS A 149 27.60 14.85 14.68
N ILE A 150 27.84 15.94 15.39
CA ILE A 150 27.36 17.28 15.02
C ILE A 150 28.00 17.66 13.67
N GLY A 151 27.22 18.16 12.72
CA GLY A 151 27.62 18.35 11.32
C GLY A 151 26.55 17.92 10.31
N GLU A 152 26.94 17.88 9.04
CA GLU A 152 26.11 17.38 7.93
C GLU A 152 26.00 15.85 7.98
N ILE A 153 24.77 15.34 7.91
CA ILE A 153 24.47 13.89 7.97
C ILE A 153 24.20 13.32 6.57
N GLY A 154 23.75 14.17 5.64
CA GLY A 154 23.50 13.82 4.24
C GLY A 154 22.50 14.77 3.60
N GLY A 155 22.39 14.72 2.28
CA GLY A 155 21.44 15.53 1.53
C GLY A 155 21.09 14.93 0.18
N GLN A 156 20.23 15.61 -0.57
CA GLN A 156 19.67 15.14 -1.83
C GLN A 156 19.31 16.28 -2.78
N VAL A 157 19.51 16.01 -4.07
CA VAL A 157 19.03 16.81 -5.18
C VAL A 157 17.50 16.73 -5.22
N MET A 158 16.83 17.87 -5.19
CA MET A 158 15.37 17.96 -5.31
C MET A 158 14.92 18.31 -6.74
N GLY A 159 15.81 18.90 -7.55
CA GLY A 159 15.59 19.29 -8.93
C GLY A 159 16.91 19.74 -9.56
N ASP A 160 16.89 20.21 -10.80
CA ASP A 160 18.10 20.48 -11.61
C ASP A 160 19.18 21.33 -10.92
N CYS A 161 18.76 22.30 -10.07
CA CYS A 161 19.64 23.12 -9.22
C CYS A 161 19.22 23.13 -7.73
N ASP A 162 18.16 22.41 -7.35
CA ASP A 162 17.60 22.46 -5.99
C ASP A 162 18.22 21.38 -5.09
N TRP A 163 18.53 21.74 -3.84
CA TRP A 163 19.18 20.84 -2.89
C TRP A 163 18.61 20.95 -1.48
N CYS A 164 18.68 19.85 -0.74
CA CYS A 164 18.27 19.77 0.65
C CYS A 164 19.30 18.95 1.45
N THR A 165 19.72 19.43 2.62
CA THR A 165 20.69 18.74 3.51
C THR A 165 20.24 18.72 4.97
N ASN A 166 20.54 17.60 5.64
CA ASN A 166 20.27 17.36 7.04
C ASN A 166 21.53 17.69 7.87
N ILE A 167 21.36 18.54 8.88
CA ILE A 167 22.43 19.00 9.76
C ILE A 167 22.02 18.69 11.21
N LYS A 168 22.88 18.02 11.98
CA LYS A 168 22.79 18.00 13.46
C LYS A 168 23.57 19.19 13.98
N GLY A 169 22.92 20.02 14.80
CA GLY A 169 23.41 21.30 15.29
C GLY A 169 22.96 22.51 14.45
N ASN A 170 23.39 23.69 14.88
CA ASN A 170 23.13 24.97 14.21
C ASN A 170 24.22 25.29 13.18
N ILE A 171 23.88 25.43 11.89
CA ILE A 171 24.86 25.65 10.82
C ILE A 171 25.77 26.85 11.07
N CYS A 172 25.27 27.93 11.69
CA CYS A 172 26.05 29.12 12.04
C CYS A 172 27.16 28.86 13.06
N GLU A 173 27.01 27.85 13.92
CA GLU A 173 27.99 27.44 14.93
C GLU A 173 29.00 26.43 14.35
N LEU A 174 28.69 25.82 13.20
CA LEU A 174 29.45 24.74 12.58
C LEU A 174 30.31 25.20 11.40
N LYS A 175 29.82 26.15 10.59
CA LYS A 175 30.51 26.64 9.40
C LYS A 175 30.41 28.17 9.27
N ASN A 176 31.55 28.82 9.04
CA ASN A 176 31.60 30.21 8.56
C ASN A 176 31.18 30.23 7.07
N PRO A 177 30.32 31.16 6.60
CA PRO A 177 30.00 31.32 5.18
C PRO A 177 31.24 31.34 4.27
N ASP A 178 32.30 32.09 4.65
CA ASP A 178 33.56 32.15 3.89
C ASP A 178 34.15 30.76 3.62
N SER A 179 34.04 29.86 4.60
CA SER A 179 34.58 28.51 4.51
C SER A 179 33.75 27.61 3.60
N LEU A 180 32.42 27.77 3.60
CA LEU A 180 31.52 27.04 2.71
C LEU A 180 31.69 27.48 1.25
N VAL A 181 31.84 28.78 1.02
CA VAL A 181 32.14 29.32 -0.32
C VAL A 181 33.51 28.85 -0.79
N SER A 182 34.55 28.96 0.05
CA SER A 182 35.88 28.47 -0.31
C SER A 182 35.87 26.95 -0.62
N GLU A 183 35.17 26.16 0.19
CA GLU A 183 34.97 24.73 -0.02
C GLU A 183 34.22 24.43 -1.33
N SER A 184 33.13 25.15 -1.66
CA SER A 184 32.37 24.92 -2.90
C SER A 184 33.16 25.23 -4.16
N ILE A 185 33.85 26.38 -4.16
CA ILE A 185 34.70 26.86 -5.24
C ILE A 185 35.92 25.94 -5.43
N GLU A 186 36.53 25.47 -4.34
CA GLU A 186 37.62 24.51 -4.41
C GLU A 186 37.13 23.13 -4.87
N ILE A 187 35.97 22.65 -4.38
CA ILE A 187 35.38 21.38 -4.85
C ILE A 187 35.11 21.43 -6.34
N ALA A 188 34.53 22.52 -6.88
CA ALA A 188 34.29 22.63 -8.32
C ALA A 188 35.59 22.57 -9.15
N LYS A 189 36.63 23.29 -8.71
CA LYS A 189 37.97 23.24 -9.30
C LYS A 189 38.60 21.86 -9.21
N GLN A 190 38.48 21.21 -8.06
CA GLN A 190 38.99 19.87 -7.81
C GLN A 190 38.21 18.82 -8.60
N GLN A 191 36.88 18.90 -8.70
CA GLN A 191 36.05 17.99 -9.51
C GLN A 191 36.35 18.17 -11.00
N ALA A 192 36.47 19.40 -11.48
CA ALA A 192 37.00 19.68 -12.81
C ALA A 192 38.38 19.04 -13.03
N SER A 193 39.21 18.89 -11.98
CA SER A 193 40.49 18.16 -12.01
C SER A 193 40.42 16.64 -11.74
N GLN A 194 39.35 16.13 -11.12
CA GLN A 194 39.19 14.74 -10.68
C GLN A 194 38.32 13.90 -11.64
N ILE A 195 37.40 14.54 -12.37
CA ILE A 195 36.79 14.00 -13.60
C ILE A 195 37.89 13.72 -14.64
N ARG A 196 39.00 14.47 -14.60
CA ARG A 196 40.21 14.17 -15.36
C ARG A 196 40.98 12.92 -14.82
N ASN A 197 40.52 12.20 -13.78
CA ASN A 197 41.32 11.21 -13.05
C ASN A 197 40.67 9.86 -12.60
N LYS A 198 39.60 9.80 -11.78
CA LYS A 198 39.40 8.62 -10.88
C LYS A 198 37.97 8.14 -10.54
N LYS A 199 37.87 7.03 -9.76
CA LYS A 199 36.69 6.17 -9.54
C LYS A 199 36.72 5.39 -8.19
N ASP A 200 35.60 5.34 -7.44
CA ASP A 200 35.01 4.32 -6.49
C ASP A 200 35.84 3.65 -5.34
N SER A 201 35.32 3.18 -4.16
CA SER A 201 33.96 3.06 -3.51
C SER A 201 34.02 2.75 -1.96
N LYS A 202 32.87 2.49 -1.26
CA LYS A 202 32.59 2.45 0.24
C LYS A 202 32.08 1.08 0.80
N ILE A 203 32.05 0.82 2.13
CA ILE A 203 31.20 -0.21 2.88
C ILE A 203 30.87 0.22 4.38
N PRO A 204 29.74 -0.21 5.05
CA PRO A 204 29.21 0.32 6.35
C PRO A 204 28.97 -0.69 7.55
N GLN A 205 28.02 -0.38 8.48
CA GLN A 205 27.83 -0.80 9.92
C GLN A 205 26.74 -1.89 10.23
N ASN A 206 26.49 -2.25 11.52
CA ASN A 206 25.16 -2.70 12.05
C ASN A 206 24.93 -2.71 13.60
N ASN A 207 23.69 -2.95 14.09
CA ASN A 207 23.13 -2.68 15.46
C ASN A 207 22.42 -3.87 16.22
N VAL A 208 21.74 -3.60 17.38
CA VAL A 208 21.14 -4.55 18.40
C VAL A 208 19.69 -4.15 18.84
N VAL A 209 18.80 -5.06 19.31
CA VAL A 209 17.39 -4.79 19.83
C VAL A 209 16.89 -5.77 20.95
N LYS A 210 15.83 -5.42 21.75
CA LYS A 210 14.95 -6.32 22.59
C LYS A 210 13.52 -5.76 22.90
N GLU A 211 12.62 -6.51 23.59
CA GLU A 211 11.11 -6.54 23.44
C GLU A 211 10.17 -6.11 24.64
N GLU A 212 8.82 -6.25 24.50
CA GLU A 212 7.71 -5.52 25.23
C GLU A 212 6.39 -6.33 25.64
N ARG A 213 5.17 -5.72 25.78
CA ARG A 213 3.90 -6.23 26.46
C ARG A 213 2.51 -5.99 25.72
N GLU A 214 1.34 -6.36 26.31
CA GLU A 214 -0.01 -6.56 25.65
C GLU A 214 -1.24 -5.64 26.02
N TYR A 215 -2.33 -5.69 25.20
CA TYR A 215 -3.64 -4.95 25.20
C TYR A 215 -4.80 -5.76 24.47
N PRO A 216 -6.06 -5.28 24.19
CA PRO A 216 -7.20 -6.09 23.66
C PRO A 216 -7.45 -6.03 22.13
N GLU A 217 -7.93 -7.12 21.50
CA GLU A 217 -7.63 -7.43 20.08
C GLU A 217 -8.73 -7.20 19.01
N ILE A 218 -8.33 -6.59 17.89
CA ILE A 218 -8.92 -6.59 16.55
C ILE A 218 -8.10 -7.54 15.66
N ILE A 219 -8.74 -8.27 14.76
CA ILE A 219 -8.06 -9.11 13.78
C ILE A 219 -8.45 -8.67 12.37
N GLY A 220 -7.47 -8.43 11.50
CA GLY A 220 -7.70 -7.94 10.16
C GLY A 220 -6.61 -8.32 9.17
N THR A 221 -6.75 -7.90 7.93
CA THR A 221 -5.77 -8.14 6.86
C THR A 221 -5.90 -7.10 5.75
N TYR A 222 -4.97 -7.11 4.79
CA TYR A 222 -5.10 -6.33 3.56
C TYR A 222 -5.79 -7.13 2.47
N TYR A 223 -6.49 -6.44 1.57
CA TYR A 223 -6.86 -7.01 0.29
C TYR A 223 -5.62 -7.47 -0.50
N TYR A 224 -5.74 -8.64 -1.13
CA TYR A 224 -4.75 -9.21 -2.04
C TYR A 224 -5.44 -9.54 -3.39
N PRO A 225 -4.94 -9.08 -4.55
CA PRO A 225 -3.86 -8.09 -4.71
C PRO A 225 -4.22 -6.75 -4.05
N THR A 226 -3.21 -5.90 -3.84
CA THR A 226 -3.39 -4.66 -3.05
C THR A 226 -4.25 -3.65 -3.80
N ILE A 227 -5.37 -3.25 -3.19
CA ILE A 227 -6.34 -2.30 -3.78
C ILE A 227 -6.24 -0.90 -3.16
N ARG A 228 -7.09 0.00 -3.67
CA ARG A 228 -7.58 1.19 -2.98
C ARG A 228 -9.07 1.07 -2.71
N ILE A 229 -9.57 1.71 -1.65
CA ILE A 229 -11.01 1.86 -1.40
C ILE A 229 -11.34 3.35 -1.38
N GLY A 230 -12.33 3.76 -2.19
CA GLY A 230 -12.73 5.15 -2.38
C GLY A 230 -12.07 5.86 -3.56
N ASP A 231 -12.38 7.15 -3.71
CA ASP A 231 -12.08 7.93 -4.92
C ASP A 231 -10.73 8.66 -4.87
N GLN A 232 -10.04 8.65 -3.72
CA GLN A 232 -8.72 9.28 -3.55
C GLN A 232 -7.59 8.33 -3.96
N LEU A 233 -7.02 8.57 -5.14
CA LEU A 233 -5.85 7.85 -5.66
C LEU A 233 -4.52 8.54 -5.30
N GLU A 234 -4.52 9.86 -5.08
CA GLU A 234 -3.32 10.59 -4.67
C GLU A 234 -3.13 10.48 -3.16
N LEU A 235 -1.94 10.10 -2.72
CA LEU A 235 -1.55 10.13 -1.32
C LEU A 235 -1.38 11.57 -0.84
N SER A 236 -1.83 11.88 0.38
CA SER A 236 -1.41 13.12 1.03
C SER A 236 0.10 13.09 1.31
N PHE A 237 0.74 14.27 1.36
CA PHE A 237 2.17 14.38 1.74
C PHE A 237 2.47 13.63 3.05
N LYS A 238 1.57 13.71 4.05
CA LYS A 238 1.66 12.97 5.32
C LYS A 238 1.76 11.46 5.10
N GLU A 239 0.97 10.89 4.21
CA GLU A 239 0.97 9.45 3.95
C GLU A 239 2.17 9.02 3.12
N LYS A 240 2.56 9.80 2.10
CA LYS A 240 3.82 9.55 1.36
C LYS A 240 5.02 9.56 2.33
N LEU A 241 5.07 10.50 3.28
CA LEU A 241 6.09 10.59 4.32
C LEU A 241 6.06 9.39 5.29
N ILE A 242 4.90 9.01 5.82
CA ILE A 242 4.77 7.84 6.72
C ILE A 242 5.23 6.55 6.02
N ASN A 243 4.89 6.38 4.74
CA ASN A 243 5.34 5.25 3.93
C ASN A 243 6.87 5.28 3.74
N SER A 244 7.44 6.44 3.39
CA SER A 244 8.88 6.60 3.15
C SER A 244 9.75 6.45 4.40
N ILE A 245 9.21 6.73 5.60
CA ILE A 245 9.88 6.43 6.88
C ILE A 245 10.11 4.91 7.07
N GLY A 246 9.52 4.07 6.20
CA GLY A 246 9.63 2.62 6.30
C GLY A 246 9.06 2.12 7.61
N SER A 247 8.14 2.90 8.22
CA SER A 247 7.49 2.53 9.46
C SER A 247 6.74 1.23 9.19
N PRO A 248 7.11 0.09 9.80
CA PRO A 248 6.41 -1.19 9.57
C PRO A 248 5.01 -1.19 10.21
N ILE A 249 4.61 -0.03 10.74
CA ILE A 249 3.42 0.25 11.52
C ILE A 249 2.77 1.49 10.87
N TYR A 250 2.34 1.38 9.61
CA TYR A 250 1.15 2.12 9.20
C TYR A 250 -0.01 1.45 9.93
N LEU A 251 -0.48 2.09 11.00
CA LEU A 251 -1.69 1.66 11.69
C LEU A 251 -2.86 1.96 10.74
N PRO A 252 -3.65 0.95 10.35
CA PRO A 252 -4.87 1.16 9.59
C PRO A 252 -5.72 2.23 10.27
N LYS A 253 -6.29 3.13 9.46
CA LYS A 253 -7.21 4.15 9.97
C LYS A 253 -8.64 3.61 9.88
N ILE A 254 -9.48 4.04 10.81
CA ILE A 254 -10.91 3.79 10.74
C ILE A 254 -11.51 4.82 9.77
N ASP A 255 -11.30 4.63 8.46
CA ASP A 255 -11.81 5.54 7.42
C ASP A 255 -13.31 5.29 7.15
N SER A 256 -13.80 4.07 7.40
CA SER A 256 -15.23 3.74 7.39
C SER A 256 -15.54 2.53 8.28
N GLU A 257 -16.60 2.65 9.07
CA GLU A 257 -17.12 1.63 9.99
C GLU A 257 -18.24 0.81 9.34
N PHE A 258 -18.37 -0.46 9.70
CA PHE A 258 -19.47 -1.33 9.32
C PHE A 258 -19.80 -2.33 10.44
N THR A 259 -20.89 -3.06 10.27
CA THR A 259 -21.25 -4.21 11.12
C THR A 259 -21.40 -5.43 10.23
N LEU A 260 -20.85 -6.57 10.66
CA LEU A 260 -20.98 -7.86 9.97
C LEU A 260 -21.13 -8.97 11.02
N ASP A 261 -22.19 -9.79 10.91
CA ASP A 261 -22.64 -10.76 11.92
C ASP A 261 -22.69 -10.18 13.34
N GLY A 262 -23.21 -8.94 13.45
CA GLY A 262 -23.29 -8.19 14.71
C GLY A 262 -21.95 -7.72 15.30
N LYS A 263 -20.81 -7.93 14.63
CA LYS A 263 -19.48 -7.49 15.08
C LYS A 263 -19.13 -6.14 14.48
N PHE A 264 -18.39 -5.33 15.23
CA PHE A 264 -17.76 -4.13 14.70
C PHE A 264 -16.71 -4.49 13.66
N GLY A 265 -16.75 -3.83 12.51
CA GLY A 265 -15.71 -3.88 11.49
C GLY A 265 -15.38 -2.50 10.98
N PHE A 266 -14.22 -2.36 10.36
CA PHE A 266 -13.85 -1.16 9.63
C PHE A 266 -12.94 -1.50 8.44
N PHE A 267 -12.84 -0.57 7.50
CA PHE A 267 -11.83 -0.61 6.46
C PHE A 267 -11.14 0.74 6.28
N ASP A 268 -9.97 0.71 5.64
CA ASP A 268 -9.19 1.89 5.30
C ASP A 268 -9.04 2.08 3.78
N THR A 269 -8.62 3.28 3.39
CA THR A 269 -8.32 3.69 1.99
C THR A 269 -7.17 2.91 1.34
N PHE A 270 -6.42 2.12 2.10
CA PHE A 270 -5.32 1.26 1.64
C PHE A 270 -5.75 -0.21 1.48
N GLY A 271 -7.05 -0.50 1.65
CA GLY A 271 -7.59 -1.84 1.49
C GLY A 271 -7.36 -2.74 2.69
N PHE A 272 -7.04 -2.19 3.87
CA PHE A 272 -7.13 -2.96 5.11
C PHE A 272 -8.59 -3.17 5.51
N ILE A 273 -8.93 -4.36 6.01
CA ILE A 273 -10.19 -4.64 6.71
C ILE A 273 -9.88 -5.23 8.08
N GLY A 274 -10.44 -4.64 9.15
CA GLY A 274 -10.38 -5.16 10.51
C GLY A 274 -11.75 -5.55 11.03
N ILE A 275 -11.82 -6.63 11.82
CA ILE A 275 -13.03 -7.12 12.47
C ILE A 275 -12.73 -7.33 13.97
N GLU A 276 -13.67 -6.94 14.83
CA GLU A 276 -13.60 -7.20 16.27
C GLU A 276 -13.89 -8.68 16.56
N THR A 277 -12.83 -9.47 16.75
CA THR A 277 -12.93 -10.84 17.25
C THR A 277 -11.62 -11.28 17.91
N LYS A 278 -11.73 -12.23 18.85
CA LYS A 278 -10.60 -12.95 19.46
C LYS A 278 -10.28 -14.27 18.73
N SER A 279 -11.07 -14.63 17.72
CA SER A 279 -10.97 -15.88 16.98
C SER A 279 -10.42 -15.61 15.58
N LYS A 280 -9.14 -15.96 15.36
CA LYS A 280 -8.52 -15.90 14.03
C LYS A 280 -9.32 -16.66 12.96
N LYS A 281 -9.91 -17.81 13.32
CA LYS A 281 -10.76 -18.58 12.40
C LYS A 281 -11.99 -17.76 11.98
N GLU A 282 -12.68 -17.18 12.95
CA GLU A 282 -13.88 -16.37 12.68
C GLU A 282 -13.53 -15.14 11.82
N ALA A 283 -12.38 -14.51 12.07
CA ALA A 283 -11.87 -13.43 11.22
C ALA A 283 -11.63 -13.91 9.78
N ILE A 284 -10.99 -15.06 9.57
CA ILE A 284 -10.74 -15.63 8.23
C ILE A 284 -12.06 -15.91 7.52
N ASP A 285 -13.02 -16.55 8.20
CA ASP A 285 -14.31 -16.93 7.61
C ASP A 285 -15.08 -15.67 7.15
N LEU A 286 -15.12 -14.61 7.97
CA LEU A 286 -15.77 -13.33 7.64
C LEU A 286 -15.01 -12.53 6.57
N LEU A 287 -13.68 -12.39 6.67
CA LEU A 287 -12.86 -11.68 5.69
C LEU A 287 -12.93 -12.36 4.31
N ASN A 288 -12.90 -13.69 4.26
CA ASN A 288 -13.08 -14.44 3.02
C ASN A 288 -14.51 -14.34 2.47
N THR A 289 -15.53 -14.18 3.32
CA THR A 289 -16.89 -13.88 2.84
C THR A 289 -16.89 -12.52 2.11
N ILE A 290 -16.32 -11.46 2.70
CA ILE A 290 -16.19 -10.14 2.06
C ILE A 290 -15.41 -10.23 0.73
N PHE A 291 -14.26 -10.91 0.73
CA PHE A 291 -13.40 -11.04 -0.45
C PHE A 291 -14.04 -11.90 -1.55
N GLY A 292 -14.80 -12.93 -1.19
CA GLY A 292 -15.61 -13.70 -2.12
C GLY A 292 -16.71 -12.86 -2.77
N VAL A 293 -17.39 -12.00 -2.01
CA VAL A 293 -18.37 -11.05 -2.57
C VAL A 293 -17.67 -10.03 -3.49
N SER A 294 -16.53 -9.50 -3.09
CA SER A 294 -15.70 -8.60 -3.92
C SER A 294 -15.34 -9.24 -5.28
N LEU A 295 -14.98 -10.53 -5.27
CA LEU A 295 -14.69 -11.31 -6.47
C LEU A 295 -15.88 -11.44 -7.43
N ILE A 296 -17.11 -11.65 -6.95
CA ILE A 296 -18.29 -11.69 -7.82
C ILE A 296 -18.69 -10.31 -8.37
N PHE A 297 -18.36 -9.23 -7.67
CA PHE A 297 -18.46 -7.85 -8.17
C PHE A 297 -17.41 -7.50 -9.25
N GLY A 298 -16.41 -8.37 -9.45
CA GLY A 298 -15.40 -8.21 -10.49
C GLY A 298 -14.08 -7.61 -10.02
N PHE A 299 -13.92 -7.37 -8.73
CA PHE A 299 -12.64 -6.98 -8.14
C PHE A 299 -11.83 -8.23 -7.82
N GLU A 300 -10.57 -8.28 -8.23
CA GLU A 300 -9.71 -9.43 -7.94
C GLU A 300 -9.46 -9.51 -6.43
N SER A 301 -9.58 -10.71 -5.86
CA SER A 301 -9.46 -10.94 -4.42
C SER A 301 -9.03 -12.37 -4.16
N LEU A 302 -8.00 -12.56 -3.33
CA LEU A 302 -7.44 -13.86 -2.95
C LEU A 302 -7.86 -14.24 -1.53
N SER A 303 -8.00 -15.52 -1.26
CA SER A 303 -8.37 -16.05 0.06
C SER A 303 -7.28 -15.79 1.10
N VAL A 304 -7.71 -15.24 2.23
CA VAL A 304 -6.92 -14.94 3.43
C VAL A 304 -6.45 -16.23 4.11
N ARG A 305 -5.20 -16.22 4.58
CA ARG A 305 -4.56 -17.27 5.39
C ARG A 305 -4.31 -16.78 6.81
N GLU A 306 -4.18 -17.69 7.77
CA GLU A 306 -3.89 -17.32 9.17
C GLU A 306 -2.58 -16.54 9.33
N SER A 307 -1.58 -16.82 8.48
CA SER A 307 -0.30 -16.10 8.40
C SER A 307 -0.38 -14.69 7.82
N GLU A 308 -1.55 -14.29 7.30
CA GLU A 308 -1.80 -12.96 6.70
C GLU A 308 -2.66 -12.08 7.62
N LEU A 309 -3.06 -12.62 8.78
CA LEU A 309 -3.79 -11.88 9.80
C LEU A 309 -2.86 -11.00 10.62
N VAL A 310 -3.24 -9.74 10.75
CA VAL A 310 -2.65 -8.78 11.69
C VAL A 310 -3.57 -8.69 12.90
N CYS A 311 -3.03 -8.99 14.07
CA CYS A 311 -3.72 -8.69 15.33
C CYS A 311 -3.28 -7.30 15.79
N MET A 312 -4.25 -6.44 16.09
CA MET A 312 -4.06 -5.05 16.51
C MET A 312 -4.87 -4.82 17.77
N LYS A 313 -4.60 -3.75 18.50
CA LYS A 313 -5.28 -3.49 19.77
C LYS A 313 -6.02 -2.17 19.75
N MET A 314 -7.34 -2.21 19.84
CA MET A 314 -8.19 -1.00 19.69
C MET A 314 -8.37 -0.29 21.02
N ASN A 315 -8.02 0.99 21.07
CA ASN A 315 -8.50 1.89 22.10
C ASN A 315 -9.87 2.45 21.65
N SER A 316 -10.93 1.96 22.29
CA SER A 316 -12.32 2.31 21.97
C SER A 316 -12.68 3.76 22.30
N GLU A 317 -12.02 4.39 23.28
CA GLU A 317 -12.26 5.80 23.66
C GLU A 317 -11.69 6.76 22.62
N LEU A 318 -10.50 6.46 22.09
CA LEU A 318 -9.79 7.30 21.13
C LEU A 318 -10.08 6.97 19.66
N LYS A 319 -10.85 5.90 19.39
CA LYS A 319 -10.98 5.27 18.06
C LYS A 319 -9.62 5.03 17.38
N SER A 320 -8.59 4.73 18.17
CA SER A 320 -7.21 4.58 17.71
C SER A 320 -6.75 3.13 17.84
N LEU A 321 -6.13 2.60 16.79
CA LEU A 321 -5.44 1.31 16.86
C LEU A 321 -4.04 1.52 17.47
N GLY A 322 -3.61 0.56 18.29
CA GLY A 322 -2.26 0.42 18.84
C GLY A 322 -1.90 -1.06 18.91
N GLY A 323 -0.85 -1.42 19.66
CA GLY A 323 -0.48 -2.82 19.98
C GLY A 323 -0.54 -3.78 18.79
N PHE A 324 0.40 -3.62 17.85
CA PHE A 324 0.38 -4.23 16.52
C PHE A 324 1.30 -5.45 16.46
N THR A 325 0.75 -6.66 16.39
CA THR A 325 1.55 -7.89 16.24
C THR A 325 1.56 -8.36 14.79
N TRP A 326 2.50 -7.83 14.02
CA TRP A 326 2.79 -8.32 12.67
C TRP A 326 3.82 -9.46 12.73
N TYR A 327 3.42 -10.67 12.36
CA TYR A 327 4.33 -11.81 12.23
C TYR A 327 5.13 -11.71 10.91
N SER A 328 6.22 -10.94 10.96
CA SER A 328 6.85 -10.29 9.80
C SER A 328 7.86 -11.12 8.98
N SER A 329 7.68 -12.45 8.87
CA SER A 329 8.66 -13.31 8.16
C SER A 329 8.15 -14.01 6.90
N ASP A 330 6.90 -14.50 6.86
CA ASP A 330 6.52 -15.56 5.88
C ASP A 330 5.33 -15.24 4.96
N SER A 331 4.67 -14.08 5.07
CA SER A 331 3.64 -13.68 4.10
C SER A 331 4.29 -13.35 2.74
N LYS A 332 4.32 -14.32 1.82
CA LYS A 332 4.84 -14.13 0.44
C LYS A 332 4.06 -13.09 -0.37
N ARG A 333 2.84 -12.72 0.05
CA ARG A 333 2.01 -11.71 -0.61
C ARG A 333 2.48 -10.30 -0.24
N PRO A 334 2.63 -9.39 -1.22
CA PRO A 334 3.02 -8.02 -0.93
C PRO A 334 1.90 -7.27 -0.20
N THR A 335 2.30 -6.35 0.68
CA THR A 335 1.40 -5.39 1.33
C THR A 335 1.31 -4.14 0.46
N PRO A 336 0.33 -3.23 0.68
CA PRO A 336 0.28 -1.96 -0.06
C PRO A 336 1.55 -1.11 0.06
N TYR A 337 2.43 -1.42 1.03
CA TYR A 337 3.70 -0.73 1.31
C TYR A 337 4.92 -1.49 0.80
N THR A 338 4.80 -2.75 0.36
CA THR A 338 5.88 -3.46 -0.34
C THR A 338 5.64 -3.54 -1.85
N SER A 339 4.37 -3.53 -2.30
CA SER A 339 4.00 -3.38 -3.72
C SER A 339 4.03 -1.91 -4.18
N HIS A 340 5.22 -1.32 -4.23
CA HIS A 340 5.41 0.02 -4.81
C HIS A 340 5.11 0.06 -6.32
N SER A 341 5.20 -1.08 -7.02
CA SER A 341 5.17 -1.19 -8.48
C SER A 341 3.94 -1.89 -9.09
N SER A 342 2.99 -2.38 -8.29
CA SER A 342 1.76 -2.98 -8.84
C SER A 342 0.66 -1.92 -9.00
N ARG A 343 0.10 -1.79 -10.21
CA ARG A 343 -1.12 -0.99 -10.45
C ARG A 343 -2.23 -1.44 -9.47
N LYS A 344 -2.64 -0.53 -8.58
CA LYS A 344 -3.66 -0.82 -7.56
C LYS A 344 -5.04 -0.59 -8.15
N THR A 345 -5.83 -1.66 -8.25
CA THR A 345 -7.25 -1.57 -8.58
C THR A 345 -7.96 -0.78 -7.49
N ALA A 346 -8.87 0.13 -7.86
CA ALA A 346 -9.69 0.87 -6.91
C ALA A 346 -11.10 0.28 -6.83
N ILE A 347 -11.60 0.06 -5.61
CA ILE A 347 -12.99 -0.24 -5.30
C ILE A 347 -13.68 1.07 -4.90
N PRO A 348 -14.62 1.62 -5.70
CA PRO A 348 -15.39 2.79 -5.31
C PRO A 348 -16.11 2.57 -3.98
N LEU A 349 -16.26 3.61 -3.16
CA LEU A 349 -16.82 3.48 -1.80
C LEU A 349 -18.25 2.89 -1.81
N GLU A 350 -19.06 3.24 -2.81
CA GLU A 350 -20.39 2.65 -3.00
C GLU A 350 -20.35 1.16 -3.33
N SER A 351 -19.35 0.70 -4.08
CA SER A 351 -19.16 -0.71 -4.38
C SER A 351 -18.72 -1.48 -3.13
N MET A 352 -17.84 -0.90 -2.30
CA MET A 352 -17.44 -1.52 -1.04
C MET A 352 -18.63 -1.68 -0.08
N ARG A 353 -19.52 -0.68 0.01
CA ARG A 353 -20.76 -0.79 0.79
C ARG A 353 -21.66 -1.94 0.29
N LYS A 354 -21.92 -2.01 -1.02
CA LYS A 354 -22.69 -3.11 -1.64
C LYS A 354 -22.06 -4.49 -1.41
N ILE A 355 -20.73 -4.58 -1.38
CA ILE A 355 -19.99 -5.81 -1.05
C ILE A 355 -20.26 -6.22 0.40
N LEU A 356 -20.22 -5.27 1.35
CA LEU A 356 -20.50 -5.54 2.77
C LEU A 356 -21.98 -5.90 3.01
N ASP A 357 -22.91 -5.17 2.39
CA ASP A 357 -24.36 -5.45 2.49
C ASP A 357 -24.70 -6.87 2.01
N ILE A 358 -24.04 -7.34 0.94
CA ILE A 358 -24.23 -8.70 0.41
C ILE A 358 -23.44 -9.74 1.22
N ALA A 359 -22.28 -9.40 1.77
CA ALA A 359 -21.53 -10.30 2.66
C ALA A 359 -22.34 -10.63 3.93
N GLU A 360 -23.07 -9.65 4.49
CA GLU A 360 -23.97 -9.88 5.62
C GLU A 360 -25.07 -10.89 5.26
N ILE A 361 -25.76 -10.69 4.12
CA ILE A 361 -26.80 -11.61 3.63
C ILE A 361 -26.24 -13.02 3.40
N VAL A 362 -25.05 -13.13 2.77
CA VAL A 362 -24.42 -14.42 2.50
C VAL A 362 -23.95 -15.12 3.78
N THR A 363 -23.54 -14.39 4.82
CA THR A 363 -23.11 -14.98 6.10
C THR A 363 -24.23 -15.80 6.76
N TYR A 364 -25.50 -15.41 6.56
CA TYR A 364 -26.66 -16.15 7.04
C TYR A 364 -27.04 -17.37 6.17
N ASP A 365 -26.76 -17.35 4.86
CA ASP A 365 -26.91 -18.51 3.97
C ASP A 365 -25.61 -19.32 3.92
N ARG A 366 -25.47 -20.28 4.85
CA ARG A 366 -24.30 -21.18 4.92
C ARG A 366 -24.02 -21.90 3.61
N ASP A 367 -25.06 -22.32 2.88
CA ASP A 367 -24.88 -23.11 1.67
C ASP A 367 -24.32 -22.26 0.52
N LEU A 368 -24.78 -21.02 0.40
CA LEU A 368 -24.20 -20.04 -0.51
C LEU A 368 -22.79 -19.60 -0.05
N ASN A 369 -22.58 -19.39 1.25
CA ASN A 369 -21.28 -18.96 1.77
C ASN A 369 -20.19 -20.01 1.51
N ASP A 370 -20.43 -21.29 1.83
CA ASP A 370 -19.50 -22.38 1.49
C ASP A 370 -19.12 -22.38 0.00
N SER A 371 -20.11 -22.11 -0.87
CA SER A 371 -19.93 -22.07 -2.32
C SER A 371 -19.15 -20.83 -2.78
N LEU A 372 -19.30 -19.71 -2.08
CA LEU A 372 -18.55 -18.46 -2.28
C LEU A 372 -17.09 -18.61 -1.82
N LEU A 373 -16.86 -19.26 -0.67
CA LEU A 373 -15.53 -19.57 -0.17
C LEU A 373 -14.78 -20.50 -1.14
N PHE A 374 -15.44 -21.54 -1.66
CA PHE A 374 -14.86 -22.36 -2.74
C PHE A 374 -14.56 -21.56 -4.01
N LEU A 375 -15.33 -20.52 -4.33
CA LEU A 375 -15.05 -19.66 -5.49
C LEU A 375 -13.79 -18.83 -5.28
N LEU A 376 -13.61 -18.29 -4.06
CA LEU A 376 -12.44 -17.51 -3.68
C LEU A 376 -11.16 -18.37 -3.63
N GLU A 377 -11.24 -19.58 -3.06
CA GLU A 377 -10.15 -20.56 -3.13
C GLU A 377 -9.81 -20.94 -4.57
N SER A 378 -10.85 -21.18 -5.40
CA SER A 378 -10.64 -21.49 -6.81
C SER A 378 -9.94 -20.38 -7.58
N TYR A 379 -10.30 -19.11 -7.34
CA TYR A 379 -9.60 -17.98 -7.95
C TYR A 379 -8.17 -17.86 -7.44
N THR A 380 -7.95 -18.08 -6.14
CA THR A 380 -6.61 -18.02 -5.53
C THR A 380 -5.66 -19.05 -6.15
N HIS A 381 -6.10 -20.30 -6.25
CA HIS A 381 -5.34 -21.34 -6.93
C HIS A 381 -5.18 -21.06 -8.45
N LEU A 382 -6.11 -20.35 -9.10
CA LEU A 382 -5.97 -19.97 -10.51
C LEU A 382 -4.89 -18.89 -10.69
N HIS A 383 -4.89 -17.88 -9.82
CA HIS A 383 -3.90 -16.81 -9.77
C HIS A 383 -2.49 -17.34 -9.47
N ASP A 384 -2.38 -18.28 -8.52
CA ASP A 384 -1.10 -18.87 -8.12
C ASP A 384 -0.64 -20.03 -9.06
N TYR A 385 -1.26 -20.15 -10.25
CA TYR A 385 -0.98 -21.14 -11.31
C TYR A 385 -1.22 -22.62 -10.93
N GLU A 386 -1.95 -22.89 -9.85
CA GLU A 386 -2.32 -24.21 -9.35
C GLU A 386 -3.62 -24.73 -9.99
N TYR A 387 -3.62 -24.82 -11.33
CA TYR A 387 -4.83 -25.05 -12.15
C TYR A 387 -5.68 -26.26 -11.75
N SER A 388 -5.07 -27.36 -11.30
CA SER A 388 -5.77 -28.56 -10.84
C SER A 388 -6.55 -28.33 -9.55
N SER A 389 -5.98 -27.60 -8.59
CA SER A 389 -6.63 -27.24 -7.33
C SER A 389 -7.82 -26.31 -7.61
N SER A 390 -7.60 -25.26 -8.42
CA SER A 390 -8.65 -24.36 -8.86
C SER A 390 -9.81 -25.07 -9.54
N PHE A 391 -9.51 -26.03 -10.42
CA PHE A 391 -10.51 -26.83 -11.14
C PHE A 391 -11.37 -27.68 -10.18
N ILE A 392 -10.78 -28.27 -9.14
CA ILE A 392 -11.53 -29.05 -8.13
C ILE A 392 -12.45 -28.16 -7.30
N PHE A 393 -11.97 -27.02 -6.80
CA PHE A 393 -12.81 -26.09 -6.04
C PHE A 393 -13.96 -25.53 -6.88
N SER A 394 -13.69 -25.17 -8.14
CA SER A 394 -14.77 -24.80 -9.07
C SER A 394 -15.74 -25.95 -9.36
N TRP A 395 -15.26 -27.20 -9.44
CA TRP A 395 -16.13 -28.36 -9.64
C TRP A 395 -17.08 -28.59 -8.46
N PHE A 396 -16.65 -28.39 -7.21
CA PHE A 396 -17.53 -28.54 -6.04
C PHE A 396 -18.75 -27.61 -6.11
N ILE A 397 -18.58 -26.37 -6.60
CA ILE A 397 -19.69 -25.43 -6.83
C ILE A 397 -20.66 -25.98 -7.88
N VAL A 398 -20.16 -26.49 -9.00
CA VAL A 398 -20.98 -27.07 -10.08
C VAL A 398 -21.70 -28.34 -9.60
N GLU A 399 -21.03 -29.19 -8.82
CA GLU A 399 -21.57 -30.44 -8.25
C GLU A 399 -22.66 -30.18 -7.19
N LYS A 400 -22.49 -29.13 -6.37
CA LYS A 400 -23.51 -28.65 -5.43
C LYS A 400 -24.72 -28.08 -6.17
N TYR A 401 -24.50 -27.25 -7.19
CA TYR A 401 -25.57 -26.71 -8.06
C TYR A 401 -26.34 -27.79 -8.80
N ILE A 402 -25.67 -28.81 -9.35
CA ILE A 402 -26.32 -30.00 -9.95
C ILE A 402 -27.19 -30.72 -8.91
N SER A 403 -26.69 -30.88 -7.68
CA SER A 403 -27.44 -31.54 -6.61
C SER A 403 -28.66 -30.72 -6.18
N GLN A 404 -28.56 -29.40 -6.08
CA GLN A 404 -29.69 -28.51 -5.80
C GLN A 404 -30.77 -28.62 -6.89
N LEU A 405 -30.40 -28.46 -8.17
CA LEU A 405 -31.34 -28.61 -9.29
C LEU A 405 -32.05 -29.97 -9.28
N PHE A 406 -31.37 -31.01 -8.79
CA PHE A 406 -31.92 -32.36 -8.69
C PHE A 406 -32.93 -32.48 -7.54
N GLU A 407 -32.65 -31.91 -6.36
CA GLU A 407 -33.61 -31.85 -5.25
C GLU A 407 -34.81 -30.94 -5.54
N ASP A 408 -34.60 -29.83 -6.25
CA ASP A 408 -35.69 -28.95 -6.74
C ASP A 408 -36.61 -29.74 -7.68
N MET A 409 -36.03 -30.47 -8.64
CA MET A 409 -36.77 -31.33 -9.56
C MET A 409 -37.52 -32.46 -8.83
N LEU A 410 -36.92 -33.10 -7.83
CA LEU A 410 -37.61 -34.11 -7.00
C LEU A 410 -38.77 -33.49 -6.19
N SER A 411 -38.62 -32.24 -5.75
CA SER A 411 -39.64 -31.49 -5.02
C SER A 411 -40.81 -31.09 -5.90
N GLU A 412 -40.56 -30.57 -7.10
CA GLU A 412 -41.59 -30.27 -8.11
C GLU A 412 -42.36 -31.52 -8.60
N LYS A 413 -41.77 -32.72 -8.45
CA LYS A 413 -42.41 -34.00 -8.75
C LYS A 413 -43.02 -34.67 -7.52
N GLU A 414 -43.13 -33.94 -6.42
CA GLU A 414 -43.74 -34.37 -5.15
C GLU A 414 -43.17 -35.72 -4.65
N VAL A 415 -41.88 -35.96 -4.89
CA VAL A 415 -41.23 -37.21 -4.51
C VAL A 415 -41.11 -37.28 -2.99
N SER A 416 -41.73 -38.30 -2.39
CA SER A 416 -41.72 -38.52 -0.95
C SER A 416 -40.31 -38.80 -0.40
N ASN A 417 -40.04 -38.34 0.84
CA ASN A 417 -38.71 -38.39 1.47
C ASN A 417 -38.09 -39.80 1.46
N LYS A 418 -38.87 -40.83 1.80
CA LYS A 418 -38.46 -42.26 1.73
C LYS A 418 -38.04 -42.73 0.33
N ARG A 419 -38.42 -42.01 -0.73
CA ARG A 419 -37.96 -42.23 -2.11
C ARG A 419 -36.77 -41.35 -2.45
N ARG A 420 -36.65 -40.13 -1.89
CA ARG A 420 -35.47 -39.25 -2.01
C ARG A 420 -34.21 -39.86 -1.38
N GLU A 421 -34.31 -40.51 -0.22
CA GLU A 421 -33.23 -41.27 0.41
C GLU A 421 -32.56 -42.29 -0.53
N LYS A 422 -33.29 -42.80 -1.53
CA LYS A 422 -32.75 -43.74 -2.55
C LYS A 422 -31.92 -43.04 -3.64
N TYR A 423 -32.05 -41.74 -3.76
CA TYR A 423 -31.39 -40.86 -4.72
C TYR A 423 -30.18 -40.11 -4.12
N GLU A 424 -30.04 -40.11 -2.79
CA GLU A 424 -28.85 -39.64 -2.06
C GLU A 424 -27.66 -40.60 -2.17
N ASN A 425 -27.89 -41.88 -2.51
CA ASN A 425 -26.83 -42.87 -2.63
C ASN A 425 -25.93 -42.59 -3.85
N HIS A 426 -24.76 -42.00 -3.60
CA HIS A 426 -23.79 -41.58 -4.62
C HIS A 426 -23.26 -42.71 -5.53
N ASP A 427 -23.20 -43.96 -5.07
CA ASP A 427 -22.79 -45.11 -5.90
C ASP A 427 -23.78 -45.39 -7.03
N LYS A 428 -25.06 -45.01 -6.83
CA LYS A 428 -26.15 -45.19 -7.80
C LYS A 428 -26.52 -43.89 -8.52
N TRP A 429 -26.34 -42.75 -7.84
CA TRP A 429 -26.69 -41.42 -8.30
C TRP A 429 -25.47 -40.53 -8.35
N SER A 430 -24.51 -40.97 -9.17
CA SER A 430 -23.33 -40.19 -9.53
C SER A 430 -23.72 -38.86 -10.17
N SER A 431 -22.83 -37.89 -10.13
CA SER A 431 -23.01 -36.58 -10.76
C SER A 431 -23.30 -36.70 -12.27
N ASP A 432 -22.74 -37.72 -12.95
CA ASP A 432 -23.04 -38.06 -14.34
C ASP A 432 -24.52 -38.40 -14.54
N THR A 433 -25.04 -39.33 -13.74
CA THR A 433 -26.45 -39.74 -13.75
C THR A 433 -27.39 -38.57 -13.45
N LYS A 434 -27.03 -37.70 -12.49
CA LYS A 434 -27.82 -36.49 -12.18
C LYS A 434 -27.83 -35.52 -13.37
N ILE A 435 -26.70 -35.28 -14.03
CA ILE A 435 -26.60 -34.40 -15.22
C ILE A 435 -27.49 -34.91 -16.36
N GLU A 436 -27.46 -36.21 -16.67
CA GLU A 436 -28.29 -36.80 -17.72
C GLU A 436 -29.79 -36.63 -17.44
N VAL A 437 -30.22 -36.96 -16.22
CA VAL A 437 -31.64 -36.84 -15.83
C VAL A 437 -32.09 -35.37 -15.82
N LEU A 438 -31.26 -34.44 -15.37
CA LEU A 438 -31.58 -33.01 -15.40
C LEU A 438 -31.67 -32.44 -16.82
N ASN A 439 -30.84 -32.92 -17.75
CA ASN A 439 -30.95 -32.56 -19.17
C ASN A 439 -32.23 -33.15 -19.80
N PHE A 440 -32.52 -34.43 -19.52
CA PHE A 440 -33.75 -35.09 -19.98
C PHE A 440 -35.03 -34.41 -19.45
N CYS A 441 -35.02 -33.98 -18.19
CA CYS A 441 -36.12 -33.24 -17.56
C CYS A 441 -36.13 -31.73 -17.90
N GLY A 442 -35.24 -31.24 -18.76
CA GLY A 442 -35.18 -29.84 -19.19
C GLY A 442 -34.68 -28.83 -18.14
N LYS A 443 -34.18 -29.30 -16.99
CA LYS A 443 -33.61 -28.48 -15.91
C LYS A 443 -32.23 -27.93 -16.25
N ILE A 444 -31.43 -28.72 -16.98
CA ILE A 444 -30.22 -28.24 -17.65
C ILE A 444 -30.56 -28.09 -19.14
N SER A 445 -30.43 -26.88 -19.68
CA SER A 445 -30.69 -26.66 -21.10
C SER A 445 -29.69 -27.40 -21.99
N HIS A 446 -30.12 -27.83 -23.18
CA HIS A 446 -29.26 -28.50 -24.16
C HIS A 446 -28.01 -27.69 -24.55
N LYS A 447 -28.00 -26.37 -24.33
CA LYS A 447 -26.82 -25.51 -24.52
C LYS A 447 -25.82 -25.60 -23.36
N LYS A 448 -26.30 -25.74 -22.11
CA LYS A 448 -25.45 -25.89 -20.91
C LYS A 448 -24.95 -27.33 -20.72
N TYR A 449 -25.77 -28.33 -21.06
CA TYR A 449 -25.47 -29.76 -20.82
C TYR A 449 -24.09 -30.23 -21.34
N PRO A 450 -23.69 -29.99 -22.61
CA PRO A 450 -22.42 -30.50 -23.13
C PRO A 450 -21.19 -29.94 -22.40
N LEU A 451 -21.30 -28.72 -21.87
CA LEU A 451 -20.24 -28.07 -21.10
C LEU A 451 -20.08 -28.73 -19.73
N ILE A 452 -21.21 -28.96 -19.03
CA ILE A 452 -21.21 -29.59 -17.70
C ILE A 452 -20.75 -31.06 -17.80
N ALA A 453 -21.26 -31.83 -18.76
CA ALA A 453 -20.85 -33.21 -19.00
C ALA A 453 -19.36 -33.32 -19.37
N LYS A 454 -18.82 -32.38 -20.16
CA LYS A 454 -17.38 -32.28 -20.44
C LYS A 454 -16.58 -32.15 -19.14
N TYR A 455 -16.97 -31.24 -18.24
CA TYR A 455 -16.25 -31.02 -16.98
C TYR A 455 -16.35 -32.19 -16.01
N ASN A 456 -17.51 -32.85 -15.91
CA ASN A 456 -17.67 -34.09 -15.14
C ASN A 456 -16.67 -35.17 -15.59
N LYS A 457 -16.58 -35.39 -16.92
CA LYS A 457 -15.63 -36.33 -17.51
C LYS A 457 -14.18 -35.93 -17.26
N MET A 458 -13.86 -34.64 -17.33
CA MET A 458 -12.51 -34.14 -17.03
C MET A 458 -12.12 -34.35 -15.56
N ARG A 459 -13.04 -34.06 -14.62
CA ARG A 459 -12.87 -34.32 -13.19
C ARG A 459 -12.60 -35.80 -12.92
N ASN A 460 -13.39 -36.69 -13.52
CA ASN A 460 -13.19 -38.13 -13.35
C ASN A 460 -11.86 -38.61 -13.95
N ASN A 461 -11.43 -38.06 -15.10
CA ASN A 461 -10.10 -38.37 -15.66
C ASN A 461 -8.94 -37.80 -14.81
N PHE A 462 -9.09 -36.62 -14.21
CA PHE A 462 -8.08 -36.08 -13.29
C PHE A 462 -7.98 -36.94 -12.01
N VAL A 463 -9.09 -37.17 -11.33
CA VAL A 463 -9.14 -37.90 -10.05
C VAL A 463 -8.74 -39.37 -10.19
N HIS A 464 -9.18 -40.06 -11.25
CA HIS A 464 -8.96 -41.52 -11.40
C HIS A 464 -7.81 -41.90 -12.35
N GLN A 465 -7.34 -40.99 -13.21
CA GLN A 465 -6.31 -41.28 -14.22
C GLN A 465 -5.10 -40.32 -14.13
N GLY A 466 -5.10 -39.35 -13.21
CA GLY A 466 -4.01 -38.39 -13.05
C GLY A 466 -3.86 -37.40 -14.22
N ARG A 467 -4.91 -37.24 -15.05
CA ARG A 467 -4.89 -36.34 -16.21
C ARG A 467 -4.72 -34.89 -15.75
N LYS A 468 -3.60 -34.24 -16.11
CA LYS A 468 -3.37 -32.81 -15.84
C LYS A 468 -4.49 -31.93 -16.41
N ILE A 469 -4.80 -30.87 -15.68
CA ILE A 469 -5.67 -29.76 -16.10
C ILE A 469 -4.79 -28.58 -16.53
N ASP A 470 -5.15 -27.91 -17.62
CA ASP A 470 -4.46 -26.69 -18.08
C ASP A 470 -5.16 -25.39 -17.64
N GLU A 471 -4.49 -24.25 -17.83
CA GLU A 471 -4.99 -22.91 -17.47
C GLU A 471 -6.37 -22.64 -18.08
N LYS A 472 -6.53 -22.92 -19.38
CA LYS A 472 -7.75 -22.61 -20.14
C LYS A 472 -8.92 -23.46 -19.65
N GLU A 473 -8.66 -24.71 -19.35
CA GLU A 473 -9.64 -25.65 -18.78
C GLU A 473 -10.09 -25.24 -17.39
N SER A 474 -9.14 -24.86 -16.52
CA SER A 474 -9.39 -24.37 -15.17
C SER A 474 -10.16 -23.04 -15.17
N LYS A 475 -9.66 -22.03 -15.88
CA LYS A 475 -10.28 -20.70 -16.04
C LYS A 475 -11.69 -20.76 -16.62
N SER A 476 -11.93 -21.65 -17.59
CA SER A 476 -13.27 -21.80 -18.19
C SER A 476 -14.28 -22.45 -17.23
N LEU A 477 -13.83 -23.33 -16.32
CA LEU A 477 -14.69 -23.91 -15.27
C LEU A 477 -14.92 -22.88 -14.14
N PHE A 478 -13.90 -22.13 -13.75
CA PHE A 478 -14.02 -20.99 -12.83
C PHE A 478 -15.06 -19.97 -13.30
N GLU A 479 -15.03 -19.57 -14.57
CA GLU A 479 -16.02 -18.67 -15.17
C GLU A 479 -17.45 -19.24 -15.17
N LEU A 480 -17.62 -20.56 -15.26
CA LEU A 480 -18.92 -21.21 -15.13
C LEU A 480 -19.40 -21.16 -13.67
N SER A 481 -18.52 -21.48 -12.72
CA SER A 481 -18.83 -21.47 -11.28
C SER A 481 -19.14 -20.06 -10.77
N LYS A 482 -18.36 -19.06 -11.18
CA LYS A 482 -18.61 -17.63 -10.87
C LYS A 482 -20.00 -17.18 -11.30
N ARG A 483 -20.47 -17.61 -12.47
CA ARG A 483 -21.83 -17.28 -12.97
C ARG A 483 -22.92 -17.97 -12.16
N ILE A 484 -22.71 -19.21 -11.74
CA ILE A 484 -23.66 -19.93 -10.88
C ILE A 484 -23.85 -19.17 -9.56
N ILE A 485 -22.76 -18.77 -8.90
CA ILE A 485 -22.82 -17.97 -7.66
C ILE A 485 -23.52 -16.63 -7.90
N ILE A 486 -23.16 -15.88 -8.95
CA ILE A 486 -23.80 -14.61 -9.30
C ILE A 486 -25.31 -14.76 -9.52
N ASP A 487 -25.74 -15.83 -10.20
CA ASP A 487 -27.16 -16.10 -10.44
C ASP A 487 -27.89 -16.44 -9.12
N GLN A 488 -27.24 -17.16 -8.19
CA GLN A 488 -27.78 -17.45 -6.84
C GLN A 488 -27.88 -16.19 -5.96
N THR A 489 -26.83 -15.36 -5.90
CA THR A 489 -26.82 -14.10 -5.12
C THR A 489 -27.86 -13.09 -5.61
N LYS A 490 -28.14 -13.05 -6.93
CA LYS A 490 -29.21 -12.23 -7.50
C LYS A 490 -30.61 -12.63 -7.02
N LEU A 491 -30.86 -13.93 -6.83
CA LEU A 491 -32.16 -14.39 -6.33
C LEU A 491 -32.42 -13.86 -4.92
N LEU A 492 -31.42 -13.96 -4.03
CA LEU A 492 -31.50 -13.39 -2.68
C LEU A 492 -31.75 -11.88 -2.70
N THR A 493 -30.93 -11.11 -3.43
CA THR A 493 -31.03 -9.64 -3.48
C THR A 493 -32.25 -9.11 -4.23
N SER A 494 -32.91 -9.94 -5.06
CA SER A 494 -34.18 -9.59 -5.73
C SER A 494 -35.43 -9.84 -4.88
N THR A 495 -35.29 -10.54 -3.75
CA THR A 495 -36.40 -10.85 -2.85
C THR A 495 -36.47 -9.73 -1.80
N PRO A 496 -37.57 -8.95 -1.72
CA PRO A 496 -37.71 -7.95 -0.67
C PRO A 496 -37.80 -8.64 0.71
N PRO A 497 -37.22 -8.03 1.77
CA PRO A 497 -37.16 -8.61 3.11
C PRO A 497 -38.54 -8.70 3.80
#